data_AF-A0A3M0JIJ9-F1
#
_entry.id   AF-A0A3M0JIJ9-F1
#
_cell.length_a   1.000
_cell.length_b   1.000
_cell.length_c   1.000
_cell.angle_alpha   90.00
_cell.angle_beta   90.00
_cell.angle_gamma   90.00
#
_symmetry.space_group_name_H-M   'P 1'
#
loop_
_entity.id
_entity.type
_entity.pdbx_description
1 polymer ?
#
loop_
_entity_poly.entity_id
_entity_poly.type
_entity_poly.pdbx_seq_one_letter_code
_entity_poly.pdbx_strand_id
1 'polypeptide(L)'
;MSSKAKRVLPTRPEPPSVEQILADVQGADPTDPVFILPSEPPQDHGPAPGCPEPAAEERERLYRQIRSYVGMNQRLQRSREQLRERRRELGAVGEALDRGIAEMRQKAF
;
A
#
# COMPACT_ATOMS: atom_id res chain seq x y z
N MET A 1 -22.09 35.39 -15.87
CA MET A 1 -22.58 34.51 -14.79
C MET A 1 -23.81 33.78 -15.30
N SER A 2 -23.71 32.53 -15.74
CA SER A 2 -24.88 31.68 -15.94
C SER A 2 -24.52 30.22 -15.64
N SER A 3 -25.40 29.56 -14.92
CA SER A 3 -25.16 28.48 -13.97
C SER A 3 -25.23 27.10 -14.63
N LYS A 4 -24.17 26.29 -14.48
CA LYS A 4 -24.21 24.86 -14.83
C LYS A 4 -25.17 24.14 -13.88
N ALA A 5 -26.34 23.76 -14.37
CA ALA A 5 -27.27 22.89 -13.66
C ALA A 5 -26.57 21.56 -13.33
N LYS A 6 -26.51 21.21 -12.04
CA LYS A 6 -26.01 19.91 -11.58
C LYS A 6 -27.02 18.85 -12.01
N ARG A 7 -26.67 18.04 -13.01
CA ARG A 7 -27.43 16.83 -13.35
C ARG A 7 -27.32 15.86 -12.17
N VAL A 8 -28.38 15.78 -11.37
CA VAL A 8 -28.49 14.80 -10.28
C VAL A 8 -28.81 13.45 -10.91
N LEU A 9 -27.93 12.47 -10.69
CA LEU A 9 -28.19 11.10 -11.13
C LEU A 9 -29.36 10.51 -10.32
N PRO A 10 -30.21 9.66 -10.92
CA PRO A 10 -31.25 8.99 -10.18
C PRO A 10 -30.64 8.20 -9.01
N THR A 11 -31.35 8.17 -7.88
CA THR A 11 -30.94 7.38 -6.72
C THR A 11 -30.89 5.90 -7.08
N ARG A 12 -29.87 5.22 -6.57
CA ARG A 12 -29.75 3.75 -6.70
C ARG A 12 -31.02 3.10 -6.12
N PRO A 13 -31.61 2.09 -6.79
CA PRO A 13 -32.72 1.35 -6.20
C PRO A 13 -32.29 0.67 -4.90
N GLU A 14 -33.27 0.45 -4.02
CA GLU A 14 -33.05 -0.33 -2.81
C GLU A 14 -32.63 -1.77 -3.18
N PRO A 15 -31.73 -2.38 -2.40
CA PRO A 15 -31.38 -3.77 -2.60
C PRO A 15 -32.60 -4.69 -2.39
N PRO A 16 -32.64 -5.85 -3.06
CA PRO A 16 -33.73 -6.81 -2.88
C PRO A 16 -33.80 -7.32 -1.44
N SER A 17 -34.99 -7.77 -1.03
CA SER A 17 -35.19 -8.38 0.28
C SER A 17 -34.58 -9.79 0.33
N VAL A 18 -34.31 -10.27 1.54
CA VAL A 18 -33.80 -11.65 1.75
C VAL A 18 -34.76 -12.69 1.19
N GLU A 19 -36.06 -12.46 1.33
CA GLU A 19 -37.12 -13.35 0.83
C GLU A 19 -37.09 -13.49 -0.69
N GLN A 20 -36.88 -12.38 -1.40
CA GLN A 20 -36.76 -12.36 -2.86
C GLN A 20 -35.52 -13.13 -3.33
N ILE A 21 -34.39 -12.92 -2.65
CA ILE A 21 -33.15 -13.64 -2.95
C ILE A 21 -33.35 -15.16 -2.77
N LEU A 22 -34.02 -15.58 -1.69
CA LEU A 22 -34.27 -16.99 -1.43
C LEU A 22 -35.23 -17.61 -2.44
N ALA A 23 -36.26 -16.87 -2.85
CA ALA A 23 -37.18 -17.31 -3.90
C ALA A 23 -36.46 -17.50 -5.25
N ASP A 24 -35.58 -16.57 -5.62
CA ASP A 24 -34.78 -16.65 -6.84
C ASP A 24 -33.84 -17.87 -6.80
N VAL A 25 -33.17 -18.11 -5.67
CA VAL A 25 -32.29 -19.28 -5.48
C VAL A 25 -33.07 -20.60 -5.56
N GLN A 26 -34.27 -20.66 -4.98
CA GLN A 26 -35.11 -21.85 -5.03
C GLN A 26 -35.75 -22.10 -6.39
N GLY A 27 -36.02 -21.03 -7.15
CA GLY A 27 -36.56 -21.11 -8.50
C GLY A 27 -35.52 -21.33 -9.59
N ALA A 28 -34.23 -21.27 -9.25
CA ALA A 28 -33.16 -21.46 -10.21
C ALA A 28 -33.07 -22.91 -10.70
N ASP A 29 -32.64 -23.07 -11.95
CA ASP A 29 -32.49 -24.39 -12.55
C ASP A 29 -31.37 -25.17 -11.84
N PRO A 30 -31.55 -26.47 -11.55
CA PRO A 30 -30.49 -27.28 -10.92
C PRO A 30 -29.23 -27.43 -11.78
N THR A 31 -29.30 -27.11 -13.07
CA THR A 31 -28.15 -27.03 -13.99
C THR A 31 -27.68 -25.59 -14.24
N ASP A 32 -28.14 -24.62 -13.45
CA ASP A 32 -27.66 -23.25 -13.55
C ASP A 32 -26.16 -23.21 -13.18
N PRO A 33 -25.32 -22.58 -14.03
CA PRO A 33 -23.87 -22.50 -13.83
C PRO A 33 -23.45 -21.82 -12.51
N VAL A 34 -24.33 -21.05 -11.86
CA VAL A 34 -24.09 -20.50 -10.51
C VAL A 34 -23.99 -21.61 -9.46
N PHE A 35 -24.69 -22.73 -9.63
CA PHE A 35 -24.70 -23.86 -8.70
C PHE A 35 -23.82 -25.03 -9.16
N ILE A 36 -23.40 -25.05 -10.43
CA ILE A 36 -22.40 -25.98 -10.92
C ILE A 36 -21.02 -25.48 -10.49
N LEU A 37 -20.54 -25.96 -9.34
CA LEU A 37 -19.14 -25.81 -8.98
C LEU A 37 -18.30 -26.60 -10.00
N PRO A 38 -17.44 -25.96 -10.80
CA PRO A 38 -16.54 -26.70 -11.68
C PRO A 38 -15.64 -27.58 -10.81
N SER A 39 -15.52 -28.86 -11.18
CA SER A 39 -14.78 -29.88 -10.40
C SER A 39 -13.30 -29.52 -10.18
N GLU A 40 -12.77 -28.62 -11.00
CA GLU A 40 -11.49 -27.95 -10.82
C GLU A 40 -11.65 -26.47 -11.19
N PRO A 41 -11.05 -25.53 -10.45
CA PRO A 41 -10.96 -24.16 -10.96
C PRO A 41 -10.21 -24.23 -12.30
N PRO A 42 -10.70 -23.56 -13.37
CA PRO A 42 -9.90 -23.39 -14.56
C PRO A 42 -8.59 -22.75 -14.13
N GLN A 43 -7.46 -23.40 -14.42
CA GLN A 43 -6.13 -22.85 -14.15
C GLN A 43 -5.88 -21.55 -14.96
N ASP A 44 -6.78 -21.21 -15.88
CA ASP A 44 -6.86 -19.92 -16.54
C ASP A 44 -7.72 -18.92 -15.75
N HIS A 45 -7.16 -18.42 -14.65
CA HIS A 45 -7.45 -17.04 -14.27
C HIS A 45 -6.65 -16.13 -15.22
N GLY A 46 -7.10 -16.07 -16.47
CA GLY A 46 -6.63 -15.08 -17.43
C GLY A 46 -6.85 -13.67 -16.88
N PRO A 47 -6.10 -12.67 -17.38
CA PRO A 47 -6.20 -11.29 -16.91
C PRO A 47 -7.66 -10.80 -16.86
N ALA A 48 -8.00 -10.08 -15.79
CA ALA A 48 -9.31 -9.46 -15.65
C ALA A 48 -9.64 -8.62 -16.91
N PRO A 49 -10.89 -8.64 -17.41
CA PRO A 49 -11.27 -7.90 -18.61
C PRO A 49 -10.89 -6.42 -18.48
N GLY A 50 -9.99 -5.95 -19.34
CA GLY A 50 -9.51 -4.56 -19.36
C GLY A 50 -8.13 -4.32 -18.74
N CYS A 51 -7.49 -5.33 -18.16
CA CYS A 51 -6.11 -5.23 -17.66
C CYS A 51 -5.24 -6.27 -18.37
N PRO A 52 -4.52 -5.92 -19.46
CA PRO A 52 -3.55 -6.85 -20.04
C PRO A 52 -2.51 -7.18 -18.98
N GLU A 53 -2.37 -8.46 -18.61
CA GLU A 53 -1.25 -8.89 -17.78
C GLU A 53 0.04 -8.55 -18.52
N PRO A 54 1.03 -7.91 -17.86
CA PRO A 54 2.32 -7.69 -18.49
C PRO A 54 2.89 -9.05 -18.88
N ALA A 55 3.61 -9.10 -20.00
CA ALA A 55 4.31 -10.33 -20.40
C ALA A 55 5.14 -10.85 -19.22
N ALA A 56 5.27 -12.18 -19.07
CA ALA A 56 5.93 -12.79 -17.91
C ALA A 56 7.32 -12.18 -17.64
N GLU A 57 8.05 -11.84 -18.70
CA GLU A 57 9.34 -11.15 -18.64
C GLU A 57 9.26 -9.75 -18.02
N GLU A 58 8.22 -8.98 -18.34
CA GLU A 58 7.98 -7.64 -17.80
C GLU A 58 7.58 -7.70 -16.32
N ARG A 59 6.73 -8.67 -15.94
CA ARG A 59 6.40 -8.93 -14.52
C ARG A 59 7.64 -9.26 -13.71
N GLU A 60 8.50 -10.15 -14.21
CA GLU A 60 9.75 -10.53 -13.55
C GLU A 60 10.72 -9.33 -13.46
N ARG A 61 10.79 -8.49 -14.49
CA ARG A 61 11.57 -7.25 -14.46
C ARG A 61 11.06 -6.29 -13.38
N LEU A 62 9.75 -6.06 -13.30
CA LEU A 62 9.14 -5.18 -12.30
C LEU A 62 9.36 -5.71 -10.88
N TYR A 63 9.20 -7.02 -10.68
CA TYR A 63 9.47 -7.65 -9.39
C TYR A 63 10.91 -7.43 -8.93
N ARG A 64 11.89 -7.67 -9.82
CA ARG A 64 13.31 -7.42 -9.53
C ARG A 64 13.58 -5.95 -9.22
N GLN A 65 12.95 -5.02 -9.95
CA GLN A 65 13.08 -3.59 -9.72
C GLN A 65 12.55 -3.18 -8.34
N ILE A 66 11.34 -3.61 -7.99
CA ILE A 66 10.71 -3.32 -6.70
C ILE A 66 11.56 -3.90 -5.56
N ARG A 67 12.03 -5.15 -5.70
CA ARG A 67 12.90 -5.77 -4.71
C ARG A 67 14.21 -5.01 -4.50
N SER A 68 14.83 -4.56 -5.59
CA SER A 68 16.05 -3.74 -5.52
C SER A 68 15.80 -2.40 -4.81
N TYR A 69 14.71 -1.72 -5.16
CA TYR A 69 14.31 -0.45 -4.55
C TYR A 69 14.06 -0.59 -3.05
N VAL A 70 13.29 -1.61 -2.63
CA VAL A 70 13.03 -1.88 -1.21
C VAL A 70 14.33 -2.18 -0.46
N GLY A 71 15.20 -3.02 -1.04
CA GLY A 71 16.50 -3.32 -0.44
C GLY A 71 17.40 -2.09 -0.29
N MET A 72 17.38 -1.19 -1.27
CA MET A 72 18.13 0.07 -1.21
C MET A 72 17.59 1.00 -0.11
N ASN A 73 16.27 1.15 -0.03
CA ASN A 73 15.63 1.97 1.02
C ASN A 73 15.93 1.46 2.42
N GLN A 74 15.92 0.14 2.63
CA GLN A 74 16.29 -0.44 3.93
C GLN A 74 17.73 -0.11 4.32
N ARG A 75 18.68 -0.17 3.37
CA ARG A 75 20.06 0.25 3.63
C ARG A 75 20.16 1.73 3.96
N LEU A 76 19.41 2.57 3.24
CA LEU A 76 19.37 4.01 3.47
C LEU A 76 18.82 4.34 4.88
N GLN A 77 17.76 3.64 5.30
CA GLN A 77 17.18 3.79 6.63
C GLN A 77 18.19 3.46 7.73
N ARG A 78 18.87 2.31 7.63
CA ARG A 78 19.92 1.91 8.60
C ARG A 78 21.05 2.93 8.66
N SER A 79 21.53 3.40 7.51
CA SER A 79 22.59 4.43 7.47
C SER A 79 22.13 5.75 8.11
N ARG A 80 20.88 6.16 7.88
CA ARG A 80 20.29 7.35 8.51
C ARG A 80 20.20 7.22 10.03
N GLU A 81 19.87 6.04 10.53
CA GLU A 81 19.81 5.75 11.96
C GLU A 81 21.21 5.83 12.60
N GLN A 82 22.20 5.17 11.99
CA GLN A 82 23.60 5.24 12.44
C GLN A 82 24.13 6.68 12.44
N LEU A 83 23.80 7.47 11.41
CA LEU A 83 24.23 8.87 11.35
C LEU A 83 23.56 9.72 12.45
N ARG A 84 22.29 9.45 12.75
CA ARG A 84 21.58 10.12 13.86
C ARG A 84 22.21 9.81 15.20
N GLU A 85 22.60 8.57 15.43
CA GLU A 85 23.29 8.15 16.65
C GLU A 85 24.63 8.86 16.80
N ARG A 86 25.50 8.78 15.79
CA ARG A 86 26.80 9.48 15.78
C ARG A 86 26.67 10.98 15.99
N ARG A 87 25.64 11.61 15.41
CA ARG A 87 25.38 13.05 15.62
C ARG A 87 25.03 13.35 17.08
N ARG A 88 24.26 12.49 17.76
CA ARG A 88 23.93 12.65 19.18
C ARG A 88 25.17 12.52 20.05
N GLU A 89 26.01 11.51 19.79
CA GLU A 89 27.28 11.31 20.49
C GLU A 89 28.19 12.52 20.35
N LEU A 90 28.39 13.00 19.12
CA LEU A 90 29.20 14.19 18.85
C LEU A 90 28.63 15.44 19.54
N GLY A 91 27.31 15.59 19.57
CA GLY A 91 26.65 16.68 20.29
C GLY A 91 26.95 16.63 21.80
N ALA A 92 26.82 15.46 22.42
CA ALA A 92 27.10 15.28 23.85
C ALA A 92 28.57 15.55 24.19
N VAL A 93 29.50 15.07 23.34
CA VAL A 93 30.94 15.35 23.49
C VAL A 93 31.22 16.85 23.34
N GLY A 94 30.58 17.51 22.37
CA GLY A 94 30.69 18.96 22.17
C GLY A 94 30.23 19.75 23.39
N GLU A 95 29.06 19.43 23.95
CA GLU A 95 28.57 20.09 25.16
C GLU A 95 29.49 19.86 26.37
N ALA A 96 30.05 18.66 26.51
CA ALA A 96 31.00 18.37 27.58
C ALA A 96 32.28 19.20 27.44
N LEU A 97 32.78 19.36 26.21
CA LEU A 97 33.92 20.21 25.91
C LEU A 97 33.63 21.68 26.24
N ASP A 98 32.47 22.19 25.81
CA ASP A 98 32.06 23.57 26.07
C ASP A 98 31.97 23.87 27.58
N ARG A 99 31.41 22.94 28.37
CA ARG A 99 31.43 23.02 29.84
C ARG A 99 32.86 23.08 30.39
N GLY A 100 33.74 22.20 29.93
CA GLY A 100 35.15 22.20 30.33
C GLY A 100 35.87 23.52 30.00
N ILE A 101 35.60 24.09 28.83
CA ILE A 101 36.15 25.39 28.43
C ILE A 101 35.62 26.51 29.33
N ALA A 102 34.32 26.51 29.65
CA ALA A 102 33.72 27.51 30.52
C ALA A 102 34.31 27.46 31.94
N GLU A 103 34.50 26.26 32.50
CA GLU A 103 35.16 26.09 33.80
C GLU A 103 36.61 26.56 33.81
N MET A 104 37.39 26.25 32.76
CA MET A 104 38.76 26.74 32.65
C MET A 104 38.82 28.26 32.56
N ARG A 105 37.90 28.89 31.83
CA ARG A 105 37.80 30.35 31.76
C ARG A 105 37.48 30.94 33.14
N GLN A 106 36.57 30.35 33.90
CA GLN A 106 36.26 30.80 35.27
C GLN A 106 37.40 30.64 36.26
N LYS A 107 38.31 29.69 36.04
CA LYS A 107 39.49 29.47 36.91
C LYS A 107 40.69 30.33 36.51
N ALA A 108 40.72 30.83 35.28
CA ALA A 108 41.82 31.63 34.73
C ALA A 108 41.60 33.15 34.85
N PHE A 109 40.39 33.58 35.24
CA PHE A 109 40.02 34.96 35.55
C PHE A 109 39.44 35.03 36.96
#